data_AF-A0A2B7GYM2-F1
#
_entry.id   AF-A0A2B7GYM2-F1
#
_cell.length_a   1.000
_cell.length_b   1.000
_cell.length_c   1.000
_cell.angle_alpha   90.00
_cell.angle_beta   90.00
_cell.angle_gamma   90.00
#
_symmetry.space_group_name_H-M   'P 1'
#
loop_
_entity.id
_entity.type
_entity.pdbx_description
1 polymer ?
#
loop_
_entity_poly.entity_id
_entity_poly.type
_entity_poly.pdbx_seq_one_letter_code
_entity_poly.pdbx_strand_id
1 'polypeptide(L)'
;MNSQSLGPTLIGIGFAVIVAPFVVLFFLAIGPAGWVLIGGSLIVIGIAVSLRDASGYDDGDHLERTNCVDCGARIDADADACDHCGAVR
;
A
#
# COMPACT_ATOMS: atom_id res chain seq x y z
N MET A 1 -22.72 -4.09 -20.50
CA MET A 1 -21.87 -4.74 -21.52
C MET A 1 -21.18 -3.63 -22.28
N ASN A 2 -19.91 -3.35 -21.96
CA ASN A 2 -19.18 -2.22 -22.55
C ASN A 2 -18.96 -2.49 -24.04
N SER A 3 -19.61 -1.70 -24.89
CA SER A 3 -19.33 -1.59 -26.32
C SER A 3 -18.00 -0.86 -26.52
N GLN A 4 -16.89 -1.49 -26.13
CA GLN A 4 -15.57 -1.03 -26.53
C GLN A 4 -15.50 -1.07 -28.05
N SER A 5 -15.29 0.08 -28.67
CA SER A 5 -15.11 0.23 -30.11
C SER A 5 -14.07 -0.79 -30.61
N LEU A 6 -14.50 -1.70 -31.49
CA LEU A 6 -13.68 -2.81 -31.98
C LEU A 6 -12.37 -2.34 -32.64
N GLY A 7 -12.36 -1.14 -33.25
CA GLY A 7 -11.18 -0.57 -33.90
C GLY A 7 -10.00 -0.34 -32.93
N PRO A 8 -10.14 0.49 -31.90
CA PRO A 8 -9.12 0.68 -30.88
C PRO A 8 -8.64 -0.61 -30.20
N THR A 9 -9.54 -1.57 -29.96
CA THR A 9 -9.16 -2.86 -29.37
C THR A 9 -8.26 -3.67 -30.30
N LEU A 10 -8.56 -3.73 -31.59
CA LEU A 10 -7.72 -4.43 -32.57
C LEU A 10 -6.35 -3.76 -32.75
N ILE A 11 -6.31 -2.42 -32.74
CA ILE A 11 -5.04 -1.67 -32.77
C ILE A 11 -4.21 -1.97 -31.52
N GLY A 12 -4.83 -1.97 -30.34
CA GLY A 12 -4.17 -2.29 -29.08
C GLY A 12 -3.61 -3.71 -29.04
N ILE A 13 -4.39 -4.70 -29.49
CA ILE A 13 -3.95 -6.10 -29.59
C ILE A 13 -2.77 -6.23 -30.57
N GLY A 14 -2.85 -5.61 -31.75
CA GLY A 14 -1.77 -5.66 -32.74
C GLY A 14 -0.47 -5.06 -32.21
N PHE A 15 -0.55 -3.90 -31.54
CA PHE A 15 0.60 -3.27 -30.91
C PHE A 15 1.19 -4.16 -29.81
N ALA A 16 0.35 -4.75 -28.95
CA ALA A 16 0.81 -5.65 -27.90
C ALA A 16 1.52 -6.89 -28.47
N VAL A 17 1.01 -7.49 -29.55
CA VAL A 17 1.65 -8.65 -30.22
C VAL A 17 3.03 -8.29 -30.76
N ILE A 18 3.20 -7.08 -31.29
CA ILE A 18 4.50 -6.62 -31.80
C ILE A 18 5.45 -6.31 -30.65
N VAL A 19 5.00 -5.60 -29.63
CA VAL A 19 5.88 -5.05 -28.58
C VAL A 19 6.20 -6.06 -27.48
N ALA A 20 5.23 -6.90 -27.08
CA ALA A 20 5.40 -7.89 -26.03
C ALA A 20 6.65 -8.79 -26.20
N PRO A 21 6.96 -9.38 -27.37
CA PRO A 21 8.16 -10.20 -27.52
C PRO A 21 9.45 -9.40 -27.31
N PHE A 22 9.53 -8.15 -27.77
CA PHE A 22 10.70 -7.31 -27.53
C PHE A 22 10.87 -6.96 -26.05
N VAL A 23 9.77 -6.68 -25.35
CA VAL A 23 9.78 -6.44 -23.91
C VAL A 23 10.27 -7.67 -23.16
N VAL A 24 9.73 -8.85 -23.49
CA VAL A 24 10.16 -10.13 -22.90
C VAL A 24 11.64 -10.37 -23.17
N LEU A 25 12.10 -10.19 -24.42
CA LEU A 25 13.49 -10.38 -24.78
C LEU A 25 14.42 -9.39 -24.08
N PHE A 26 14.01 -8.13 -23.91
CA PHE A 26 14.77 -7.13 -23.17
C PHE A 26 14.97 -7.55 -21.71
N PHE A 27 13.89 -7.97 -21.05
CA PHE A 27 13.95 -8.48 -19.68
C PHE A 27 14.76 -9.78 -19.54
N LEU A 28 14.72 -10.64 -20.55
CA LEU A 28 15.52 -11.87 -20.58
C LEU A 28 17.01 -11.59 -20.85
N ALA A 29 17.32 -10.61 -21.71
CA ALA A 29 18.67 -10.18 -22.05
C ALA A 29 19.37 -9.44 -20.90
N ILE A 30 18.63 -8.66 -20.11
CA ILE A 30 19.11 -8.08 -18.85
C ILE A 30 19.55 -9.17 -17.87
N GLY A 31 18.98 -10.38 -18.00
CA GLY A 31 19.35 -11.55 -17.22
C GLY A 31 19.01 -11.42 -15.73
N PRO A 32 19.34 -12.45 -14.92
CA PRO A 32 19.00 -12.47 -13.50
C PRO A 32 19.58 -11.29 -12.72
N ALA A 33 20.76 -10.80 -13.13
CA ALA A 33 21.45 -9.70 -12.44
C ALA A 33 20.66 -8.39 -12.49
N GLY A 34 20.12 -7.99 -13.64
CA GLY A 34 19.37 -6.73 -13.68
C GLY A 34 18.00 -6.81 -13.00
N TRP A 35 17.38 -7.98 -12.94
CA TRP A 35 16.20 -8.20 -12.09
C TRP A 35 16.51 -7.98 -10.62
N VAL A 36 17.64 -8.53 -10.15
CA VAL A 36 18.11 -8.34 -8.77
C VAL A 36 18.41 -6.86 -8.49
N LEU A 37 18.97 -6.12 -9.45
CA LEU A 37 19.22 -4.68 -9.29
C LEU A 37 17.91 -3.88 -9.21
N ILE A 38 16.95 -4.13 -10.11
CA ILE A 38 15.66 -3.43 -10.11
C ILE A 38 14.91 -3.75 -8.82
N GLY A 39 14.73 -5.04 -8.49
CA GLY A 39 14.05 -5.48 -7.27
C GLY A 39 14.76 -5.00 -6.00
N GLY A 40 16.09 -5.12 -5.97
CA GLY A 40 16.91 -4.65 -4.85
C GLY A 40 16.79 -3.15 -4.64
N SER A 41 16.77 -2.34 -5.71
CA SER A 41 16.58 -0.89 -5.60
C SER A 41 15.21 -0.53 -5.02
N LEU A 42 14.14 -1.23 -5.43
CA LEU A 42 12.80 -1.01 -4.89
C LEU A 42 12.72 -1.37 -3.40
N ILE A 43 13.39 -2.45 -2.98
CA ILE A 43 13.47 -2.84 -1.57
C ILE A 43 14.18 -1.74 -0.77
N VAL A 44 15.35 -1.29 -1.22
CA VAL A 44 16.12 -0.25 -0.53
C VAL A 44 15.33 1.07 -0.44
N ILE A 45 14.66 1.47 -1.52
CA ILE A 45 13.79 2.66 -1.53
C ILE A 45 12.63 2.48 -0.55
N GLY A 46 11.96 1.33 -0.57
CA GLY A 46 10.85 1.03 0.34
C GLY A 46 11.27 1.11 1.81
N ILE A 47 12.43 0.55 2.16
CA ILE A 47 13.01 0.66 3.50
C ILE A 47 13.30 2.13 3.84
N ALA A 48 13.95 2.86 2.93
CA ALA A 48 14.29 4.26 3.16
C ALA A 48 13.04 5.14 3.38
N VAL A 49 11.95 4.90 2.64
CA VAL A 49 10.66 5.58 2.83
C VAL A 49 10.02 5.19 4.15
N SER A 50 9.97 3.89 4.48
CA SER A 50 9.38 3.41 5.74
C SER A 50 10.10 3.97 6.97
N LEU A 51 11.43 4.10 6.92
CA LEU A 51 12.20 4.72 8.00
C LEU A 51 11.95 6.23 8.10
N ARG A 52 11.73 6.91 6.98
CA ARG A 52 11.35 8.33 6.97
C ARG A 52 9.98 8.54 7.61
N ASP A 53 9.00 7.73 7.24
CA ASP A 53 7.66 7.78 7.83
C ASP A 53 7.70 7.47 9.33
N ALA A 54 8.50 6.49 9.76
CA ALA A 54 8.70 6.19 11.17
C ALA A 54 9.35 7.35 11.94
N SER A 55 10.27 8.09 11.31
CA SER A 55 10.88 9.29 11.91
C SER A 55 10.02 10.54 11.84
N GLY A 56 9.03 10.56 10.94
CA GLY A 56 8.05 11.63 10.80
C GLY A 56 6.77 11.39 11.61
N TYR A 57 6.68 10.25 12.32
CA TYR A 57 5.60 9.94 13.23
C TYR A 57 5.85 10.57 14.60
N ASP A 58 5.89 11.90 14.64
CA ASP A 58 5.89 12.70 15.87
C ASP A 58 4.99 13.93 15.68
N ASP A 59 3.77 13.71 15.19
CA ASP A 59 2.71 14.71 15.31
C ASP A 59 1.32 14.05 15.15
N GLY A 60 0.55 14.02 16.24
CA GLY A 60 -0.91 13.84 16.20
C GLY A 60 -1.47 12.57 16.83
N ASP A 61 -1.92 12.68 18.08
CA ASP A 61 -3.09 11.96 18.65
C ASP A 61 -3.13 10.43 18.48
N HIS A 62 -2.11 9.74 18.99
CA HIS A 62 -2.39 8.45 19.59
C HIS A 62 -3.00 8.67 20.97
N LEU A 63 -4.31 8.95 21.01
CA LEU A 63 -5.10 8.71 22.21
C LEU A 63 -4.88 7.23 22.55
N GLU A 64 -4.05 6.98 23.55
CA GLU A 64 -3.77 5.63 24.05
C GLU A 64 -5.14 5.01 24.36
N ARG A 65 -5.50 3.89 23.73
CA ARG A 65 -6.85 3.34 23.87
C ARG A 65 -6.86 2.15 24.82
N THR A 66 -7.74 2.20 25.81
CA THR A 66 -7.96 1.12 26.78
C THR A 66 -9.35 0.52 26.64
N ASN A 67 -9.64 -0.56 27.38
CA ASN A 67 -10.99 -1.10 27.51
C ASN A 67 -11.61 -0.58 28.81
N CYS A 68 -12.88 -0.16 28.75
CA CYS A 68 -13.68 0.20 29.92
C CYS A 68 -13.81 -1.01 30.85
N VAL A 69 -13.58 -0.83 32.15
CA VAL A 69 -13.63 -1.91 33.15
C VAL A 69 -15.04 -2.44 33.38
N ASP A 70 -16.06 -1.63 33.11
CA ASP A 70 -17.47 -1.98 33.36
C ASP A 70 -18.10 -2.74 32.20
N CYS A 71 -17.91 -2.26 30.96
CA CYS A 71 -18.57 -2.84 29.79
C CYS A 71 -17.62 -3.47 28.76
N GLY A 72 -16.30 -3.31 28.92
CA GLY A 72 -15.30 -3.85 28.00
C GLY A 72 -15.16 -3.11 26.67
N ALA A 73 -15.92 -2.02 26.45
CA ALA A 73 -15.82 -1.23 25.23
C ALA A 73 -14.50 -0.47 25.13
N ARG A 74 -13.99 -0.27 23.91
CA ARG A 74 -12.71 0.40 23.65
C ARG A 74 -12.89 1.92 23.72
N ILE A 75 -12.24 2.58 24.68
CA ILE A 75 -12.31 4.02 24.94
C ILE A 75 -10.92 4.67 24.95
N ASP A 76 -10.87 5.98 24.89
CA ASP A 76 -9.62 6.73 25.06
C ASP A 76 -9.12 6.61 26.52
N ALA A 77 -7.81 6.56 26.72
CA ALA A 77 -7.20 6.35 28.03
C ALA A 77 -7.43 7.54 28.96
N ASP A 78 -7.63 8.72 28.40
CA ASP A 78 -7.96 9.99 29.07
C ASP A 78 -9.46 10.32 29.03
N ALA A 79 -10.31 9.44 28.48
CA ALA A 79 -11.76 9.64 28.55
C ALA A 79 -12.24 9.55 30.01
N ASP A 80 -12.86 10.63 30.48
CA ASP A 80 -13.48 10.73 31.81
C ASP A 80 -14.71 9.83 31.97
N ALA A 81 -15.41 9.55 30.86
CA ALA A 81 -16.59 8.68 30.84
C ALA A 81 -16.62 7.80 29.59
N CYS A 82 -17.21 6.62 29.73
CA CYS A 82 -17.38 5.69 28.62
C CYS A 82 -18.59 6.08 27.76
N ASP A 83 -18.38 6.37 26.48
CA ASP A 83 -19.46 6.70 25.52
C ASP A 83 -20.48 5.56 25.31
N HIS A 84 -20.11 4.33 25.64
CA HIS A 84 -20.96 3.16 25.43
C HIS A 84 -21.88 2.86 26.60
N CYS A 85 -21.39 2.96 27.84
CA CYS A 85 -22.18 2.63 29.03
C CYS A 85 -22.41 3.80 29.99
N GLY A 86 -21.77 4.95 29.74
CA GLY A 86 -21.84 6.14 30.59
C GLY A 86 -21.10 6.01 31.92
N ALA A 87 -20.37 4.92 32.16
CA ALA A 87 -19.59 4.76 33.38
C ALA A 87 -18.47 5.79 33.42
N VAL A 88 -18.37 6.51 34.54
CA VAL A 88 -17.29 7.45 34.83
C VAL A 88 -16.12 6.64 35.38
N ARG A 89 -14.92 7.00 34.95
CA ARG A 89 -13.70 6.28 35.32
C ARG A 89 -13.35 6.40 36.79
#